data_AF-A0A925A6Q8-F1
#
_entry.id   AF-A0A925A6Q8-F1
#
_cell.length_a   1.000
_cell.length_b   1.000
_cell.length_c   1.000
_cell.angle_alpha   90.00
_cell.angle_beta   90.00
_cell.angle_gamma   90.00
#
_symmetry.space_group_name_H-M   'P 1'
#
loop_
_entity.id
_entity.type
_entity.pdbx_description
1 polymer ?
#
loop_
_entity_poly.entity_id
_entity_poly.type
_entity_poly.pdbx_seq_one_letter_code
_entity_poly.pdbx_strand_id
1 'polypeptide(L)' 'MRLKLTLRRASGVTDDIVVTADASASISDVAATIARLDPHAGAAKPDPQRVLTLHAT' A
#
# COMPACT_ATOMS: atom_id res chain seq x y z
N MET A 1 14.28 -6.99 -0.51
CA MET A 1 14.25 -6.07 0.64
C MET A 1 12.91 -6.13 1.35
N ARG A 2 12.87 -5.84 2.67
CA ARG A 2 11.64 -5.79 3.47
C ARG A 2 11.33 -4.35 3.84
N LEU A 3 10.15 -3.89 3.47
CA LEU A 3 9.63 -2.55 3.75
C LEU A 3 8.55 -2.67 4.82
N LYS A 4 8.77 -2.06 5.99
CA LYS A 4 7.70 -1.85 6.97
C LYS A 4 7.04 -0.51 6.66
N LEU A 5 5.74 -0.54 6.36
CA LEU A 5 4.97 0.62 5.95
C LEU A 5 3.76 0.77 6.88
N THR A 6 3.41 2.00 7.22
CA THR A 6 2.17 2.29 7.94
C THR A 6 1.15 2.85 6.96
N LEU A 7 0.05 2.12 6.77
CA LEU A 7 -1.04 2.47 5.89
C LEU A 7 -2.02 3.39 6.61
N ARG A 8 -2.15 4.63 6.15
CA ARG A 8 -3.09 5.61 6.72
C ARG A 8 -4.36 5.68 5.87
N ARG A 9 -5.50 5.43 6.49
CA ARG A 9 -6.81 5.45 5.80
C ARG A 9 -7.54 6.77 6.05
N ALA A 10 -8.44 7.11 5.14
CA ALA A 10 -9.33 8.27 5.30
C ALA A 10 -10.25 8.15 6.53
N SER A 11 -10.58 6.92 6.95
CA SER A 11 -11.33 6.64 8.19
C SER A 11 -10.55 6.95 9.47
N GLY A 12 -9.26 7.28 9.38
CA GLY A 12 -8.37 7.48 10.53
C GLY A 12 -7.74 6.19 11.07
N VAL A 13 -8.18 5.02 10.60
CA VAL A 13 -7.57 3.73 10.94
C VAL A 13 -6.17 3.63 10.31
N THR A 14 -5.22 3.09 11.06
CA THR A 14 -3.85 2.85 10.61
C THR A 14 -3.46 1.40 10.81
N ASP A 15 -2.85 0.80 9.79
CA ASP A 15 -2.36 -0.59 9.84
C ASP A 15 -0.89 -0.65 9.43
N ASP A 16 -0.10 -1.47 10.11
CA ASP A 16 1.26 -1.77 9.66
C ASP A 16 1.24 -2.95 8.67
N ILE A 17 1.86 -2.74 7.50
CA ILE A 17 2.04 -3.78 6.47
C ILE A 17 3.52 -3.95 6.17
N VAL A 18 3.94 -5.21 6.00
CA VAL A 18 5.30 -5.53 5.56
C VAL A 18 5.25 -6.01 4.11
N VAL A 19 5.89 -5.26 3.22
CA VAL A 19 6.03 -5.62 1.81
C VAL A 19 7.44 -6.16 1.58
N THR A 20 7.55 -7.35 1.00
CA THR A 20 8.81 -7.85 0.45
C THR A 20 8.86 -7.47 -1.02
N ALA A 21 9.89 -6.72 -1.41
CA ALA A 21 10.05 -6.23 -2.77
C ALA A 21 11.50 -6.41 -3.22
N ASP A 22 11.73 -6.44 -4.52
CA ASP A 22 13.08 -6.38 -5.09
C ASP A 22 13.68 -4.98 -4.93
N ALA A 23 15.00 -4.86 -4.99
CA ALA A 23 15.68 -3.56 -4.86
C ALA A 23 15.35 -2.60 -6.02
N SER A 24 14.92 -3.14 -7.16
CA SER A 24 14.47 -2.40 -8.34
C SER A 24 12.96 -2.12 -8.35
N ALA A 25 12.21 -2.56 -7.33
CA ALA A 25 10.77 -2.40 -7.30
C ALA A 25 10.38 -0.92 -7.29
N SER A 26 9.44 -0.56 -8.16
CA SER A 26 8.91 0.80 -8.21
C SER A 26 7.88 1.04 -7.12
N ILE A 27 7.57 2.32 -6.85
CA ILE A 27 6.47 2.70 -5.96
C ILE A 27 5.14 2.09 -6.44
N SER A 28 4.93 2.00 -7.76
CA SER A 28 3.72 1.41 -8.35
C SER A 28 3.61 -0.08 -8.03
N ASP A 29 4.72 -0.83 -8.02
CA ASP A 29 4.73 -2.25 -7.66
C ASP A 29 4.39 -2.47 -6.18
N VAL A 30 4.93 -1.60 -5.32
CA VAL A 30 4.62 -1.59 -3.88
C VAL A 30 3.15 -1.25 -3.66
N ALA A 31 2.63 -0.22 -4.34
CA ALA A 31 1.23 0.19 -4.27
C ALA A 31 0.26 -0.91 -4.74
N ALA A 32 0.56 -1.58 -5.86
CA ALA A 32 -0.24 -2.70 -6.36
C ALA A 32 -0.23 -3.89 -5.38
N THR A 33 0.90 -4.12 -4.72
CA THR A 33 1.02 -5.17 -3.69
C THR A 33 0.21 -4.83 -2.44
N ILE A 34 0.28 -3.58 -1.97
CA ILE A 34 -0.55 -3.09 -0.86
C ILE A 34 -2.04 -3.28 -1.18
N ALA A 35 -2.49 -2.87 -2.37
CA ALA A 35 -3.89 -2.96 -2.78
C ALA A 35 -4.43 -4.40 -2.76
N ARG A 36 -3.58 -5.41 -3.00
CA ARG A 36 -3.95 -6.84 -2.92
C ARG A 36 -3.99 -7.37 -1.49
N LEU A 37 -3.08 -6.91 -0.64
CA LEU A 37 -2.90 -7.43 0.71
C LEU A 37 -3.77 -6.74 1.76
N ASP A 38 -4.28 -5.55 1.44
CA ASP A 38 -5.10 -4.75 2.33
C ASP A 38 -6.46 -5.41 2.63
N PRO A 39 -6.68 -5.95 3.85
CA PRO A 39 -7.94 -6.62 4.20
C PRO A 39 -9.10 -5.63 4.35
N HIS A 40 -8.81 -4.33 4.48
CA HIS A 40 -9.78 -3.25 4.64
C HIS A 40 -9.99 -2.47 3.34
N ALA A 41 -9.39 -2.90 2.22
CA ALA A 41 -9.66 -2.30 0.90
C ALA A 41 -11.14 -2.42 0.51
N GLY A 42 -11.89 -3.34 1.14
CA GLY A 42 -13.27 -3.65 0.80
C GLY A 42 -13.37 -4.25 -0.61
N ALA A 43 -14.54 -4.75 -0.99
CA ALA A 43 -14.81 -5.17 -2.37
C ALA A 43 -14.85 -3.98 -3.37
N ALA A 44 -14.24 -2.85 -3.02
CA ALA A 44 -14.05 -1.74 -3.94
C ALA A 44 -12.99 -2.18 -4.96
N LYS A 45 -13.44 -2.36 -6.20
CA LYS A 45 -12.56 -2.62 -7.35
C LYS A 45 -11.39 -1.62 -7.29
N PRO A 46 -10.13 -2.07 -7.44
CA PRO A 46 -9.00 -1.16 -7.51
C PRO A 46 -9.33 -0.08 -8.55
N ASP A 47 -9.50 1.16 -8.10
CA ASP A 47 -9.70 2.28 -9.00
C ASP A 47 -8.33 2.58 -9.62
N PRO A 48 -8.13 2.31 -10.92
CA PRO A 48 -6.85 2.54 -11.57
C PRO A 48 -6.47 4.03 -11.60
N GLN A 49 -7.39 4.94 -11.29
CA GLN A 49 -7.13 6.37 -11.18
C GLN A 49 -6.79 6.81 -9.75
N ARG A 50 -6.90 5.93 -8.76
CA ARG A 50 -6.56 6.26 -7.37
C ARG A 50 -5.05 6.24 -7.16
N VAL A 51 -4.47 7.43 -7.16
CA VAL A 51 -3.04 7.63 -6.87
C VAL A 51 -2.79 7.40 -5.38
N LEU A 52 -1.85 6.49 -5.08
CA LEU A 52 -1.35 6.27 -3.72
C LEU A 52 -0.01 6.99 -3.56
N THR A 53 0.19 7.70 -2.45
CA THR A 53 1.44 8.38 -2.12
C THR A 53 2.12 7.70 -0.93
N LEU A 54 3.42 7.48 -1.05
CA LEU A 54 4.27 7.04 0.05
C LEU A 54 4.78 8.27 0.80
N HIS A 55 4.50 8.33 2.10
CA HIS A 55 5.06 9.35 2.99
C HIS A 55 6.16 8.71 3.83
N ALA A 56 7.36 9.29 3.79
CA ALA A 56 8.42 8.99 4.73
C ALA A 56 8.25 9.92 5.95
N THR A 57 8.25 9.33 7.14
CA THR A 57 8.36 10.05 8.42
C THR A 57 9.77 9.89 8.97
#